data_AF-A0A2G9LQR5-F1
#
_entry.id   AF-A0A2G9LQR5-F1
#
_cell.length_a   1.000
_cell.length_b   1.000
_cell.length_c   1.000
_cell.angle_alpha   90.00
_cell.angle_beta   90.00
_cell.angle_gamma   90.00
#
_symmetry.space_group_name_H-M   'P 1'
#
loop_
_entity.id
_entity.type
_entity.pdbx_description
1 polymer ?
#
loop_
_entity_poly.entity_id
_entity_poly.type
_entity_poly.pdbx_seq_one_letter_code
_entity_poly.pdbx_strand_id
1 'polypeptide(L)'
;MWSIPPIHDAQWLIDQALAQGRKAAVSKGEEARLEAVGKYVDQYLGDILDAFPKFDDIDEIYRELATAVTDYPHMRKSLGAVDWSKRKSHHLRLQYRAFMRRMSKKQTHFGKTVP
;
A
#
# COMPACT_ATOMS: atom_id res chain seq x y z
N MET A 1 -19.45 -5.05 12.23
CA MET A 1 -19.48 -6.43 11.70
C MET A 1 -18.29 -6.56 10.76
N TRP A 2 -17.38 -7.51 11.00
CA TRP A 2 -16.19 -7.68 10.15
C TRP A 2 -16.63 -8.10 8.74
N SER A 3 -16.32 -7.26 7.75
CA SER A 3 -16.60 -7.55 6.35
C SER A 3 -15.27 -7.71 5.65
N ILE A 4 -14.83 -8.96 5.48
CA ILE A 4 -13.57 -9.26 4.81
C ILE A 4 -13.74 -8.96 3.32
N PRO A 5 -13.02 -7.97 2.76
CA PRO A 5 -13.07 -7.72 1.33
C PRO A 5 -12.46 -8.93 0.60
N PRO A 6 -12.87 -9.20 -0.66
CA PRO A 6 -12.24 -10.24 -1.45
C PRO A 6 -10.73 -9.96 -1.57
N ILE A 7 -9.93 -10.89 -1.04
CA ILE A 7 -8.46 -10.80 -1.11
C ILE A 7 -8.02 -11.43 -2.43
N HIS A 8 -7.62 -10.59 -3.37
CA HIS A 8 -7.06 -10.96 -4.66
C HIS A 8 -5.56 -11.27 -4.56
N ASP A 9 -5.02 -11.88 -5.62
CA ASP A 9 -3.60 -12.15 -5.77
C ASP A 9 -2.76 -10.88 -5.95
N ALA A 10 -1.44 -11.04 -5.83
CA ALA A 10 -0.50 -9.93 -5.95
C ALA A 10 -0.45 -9.34 -7.38
N GLN A 11 -0.65 -10.16 -8.40
CA GLN A 11 -0.57 -9.73 -9.80
C GLN A 11 -1.73 -8.79 -10.13
N TRP A 12 -2.93 -9.12 -9.69
CA TRP A 12 -4.12 -8.30 -9.77
C TRP A 12 -3.89 -6.94 -9.11
N LEU A 13 -3.31 -6.91 -7.90
CA LEU A 13 -3.01 -5.65 -7.20
C LEU A 13 -2.04 -4.79 -8.01
N ILE A 14 -0.99 -5.38 -8.57
CA ILE A 14 -0.01 -4.70 -9.42
C ILE A 14 -0.71 -4.12 -10.65
N ASP A 15 -1.53 -4.91 -11.34
CA ASP A 15 -2.20 -4.48 -12.56
C ASP A 15 -3.20 -3.35 -12.31
N GLN A 16 -3.98 -3.42 -11.23
CA GLN A 16 -4.93 -2.38 -10.85
C GLN A 16 -4.20 -1.09 -10.43
N ALA A 17 -3.17 -1.19 -9.59
CA ALA A 17 -2.41 -0.04 -9.14
C ALA A 17 -1.74 0.68 -10.32
N LEU A 18 -1.14 -0.08 -11.25
CA LEU A 18 -0.52 0.46 -12.46
C LEU A 18 -1.56 1.04 -13.42
N ALA A 19 -2.74 0.43 -13.55
CA ALA A 19 -3.83 0.99 -14.35
C ALA A 19 -4.29 2.35 -13.82
N GLN A 20 -4.45 2.48 -12.50
CA GLN A 20 -4.74 3.77 -11.86
C GLN A 20 -3.61 4.78 -12.06
N GLY A 21 -2.37 4.33 -11.92
CA GLY A 21 -1.18 5.13 -12.21
C GLY A 21 -1.16 5.68 -13.65
N ARG A 22 -1.45 4.83 -14.65
CA ARG A 22 -1.53 5.24 -16.06
C ARG A 22 -2.57 6.33 -16.26
N LYS A 23 -3.76 6.19 -15.68
CA LYS A 23 -4.82 7.21 -15.77
C LYS A 23 -4.40 8.54 -15.14
N ALA A 24 -3.74 8.51 -13.98
CA ALA A 24 -3.24 9.73 -13.34
C ALA A 24 -2.12 10.40 -14.15
N ALA A 25 -1.22 9.61 -14.73
CA ALA A 25 -0.09 10.10 -15.52
C ALA A 25 -0.51 10.97 -16.72
N VAL A 26 -1.56 10.54 -17.44
CA VAL A 26 -2.06 11.22 -18.65
C VAL A 26 -2.44 12.68 -18.36
N SER A 27 -2.94 12.97 -17.16
CA SER A 27 -3.41 14.31 -16.80
C SER A 27 -2.39 15.14 -16.03
N LYS A 28 -1.54 14.52 -15.20
CA LYS A 28 -0.77 15.20 -14.15
C LYS A 28 0.71 14.79 -14.10
N GLY A 29 1.18 14.00 -15.08
CA GLY A 29 2.57 13.57 -15.21
C GLY A 29 2.99 12.46 -14.23
N GLU A 30 4.29 12.16 -14.21
CA GLU A 30 4.84 10.99 -13.51
C GLU A 30 4.78 11.07 -11.98
N GLU A 31 4.82 12.26 -11.37
CA GLU A 31 4.63 12.39 -9.92
C GLU A 31 3.21 11.95 -9.51
N ALA A 32 2.20 12.29 -10.31
CA ALA A 32 0.83 11.87 -10.06
C ALA A 32 0.62 10.37 -10.28
N ARG A 33 1.33 9.78 -11.26
CA ARG A 33 1.38 8.32 -11.42
C ARG A 33 1.90 7.65 -10.15
N LEU A 34 3.05 8.08 -9.64
CA LEU A 34 3.67 7.51 -8.44
C LEU A 34 2.73 7.61 -7.23
N GLU A 35 2.07 8.77 -7.05
CA GLU A 35 1.11 8.96 -5.98
C GLU A 35 -0.12 8.07 -6.13
N ALA A 36 -0.69 7.93 -7.32
CA ALA A 36 -1.86 7.10 -7.56
C ALA A 36 -1.58 5.61 -7.30
N VAL A 37 -0.46 5.09 -7.83
CA VAL A 37 -0.03 3.69 -7.59
C VAL A 37 0.15 3.45 -6.10
N GLY A 38 0.94 4.29 -5.44
CA GLY A 38 1.29 4.08 -4.04
C GLY A 38 0.09 4.23 -3.10
N LYS A 39 -0.85 5.14 -3.38
CA LYS A 39 -2.11 5.25 -2.62
C LYS A 39 -3.00 4.03 -2.81
N TYR A 40 -3.09 3.50 -4.02
CA TYR A 40 -3.91 2.32 -4.29
C TYR A 40 -3.39 1.10 -3.50
N VAL A 41 -2.08 0.87 -3.52
CA VAL A 41 -1.43 -0.21 -2.75
C VAL A 41 -1.62 -0.01 -1.24
N ASP A 42 -1.41 1.22 -0.75
CA ASP A 42 -1.55 1.54 0.68
C ASP A 42 -2.99 1.33 1.19
N GLN A 43 -3.97 1.75 0.38
CA GLN A 43 -5.39 1.54 0.68
C GLN A 43 -5.72 0.06 0.70
N TYR A 44 -5.41 -0.68 -0.36
CA TYR A 44 -5.77 -2.09 -0.48
C TYR A 44 -5.16 -2.96 0.64
N LEU A 45 -3.88 -2.75 0.96
CA LEU A 45 -3.24 -3.47 2.07
C LEU A 45 -3.79 -3.00 3.43
N GLY A 46 -4.20 -1.73 3.55
CA GLY A 46 -4.90 -1.22 4.72
C GLY A 46 -6.26 -1.88 4.93
N ASP A 47 -7.07 -1.97 3.87
CA ASP A 47 -8.39 -2.60 3.90
C ASP A 47 -8.31 -4.07 4.32
N ILE A 48 -7.27 -4.79 3.88
CA ILE A 48 -6.99 -6.15 4.35
C ILE A 48 -6.74 -6.13 5.86
N LEU A 49 -5.85 -5.29 6.37
CA LEU A 49 -5.53 -5.26 7.80
C LEU A 49 -6.74 -4.87 8.67
N ASP A 50 -7.54 -3.90 8.21
CA ASP A 50 -8.71 -3.38 8.92
C ASP A 50 -9.87 -4.39 8.94
N ALA A 51 -9.89 -5.34 8.01
CA ALA A 51 -10.90 -6.39 7.94
C ALA A 51 -10.72 -7.51 8.98
N PHE A 52 -9.50 -7.71 9.48
CA PHE A 52 -9.22 -8.74 10.49
C PHE A 52 -9.33 -8.17 11.91
N PRO A 53 -9.84 -8.95 12.87
CA PRO A 53 -9.86 -8.52 14.25
C PRO A 53 -8.43 -8.41 14.80
N LYS A 54 -8.23 -7.48 15.73
CA LYS A 54 -6.98 -7.39 16.49
C LYS A 54 -6.97 -8.51 17.52
N PHE A 55 -6.26 -9.60 17.22
CA PHE A 55 -6.26 -10.80 18.07
C PHE A 55 -5.70 -10.60 19.48
N ASP A 56 -4.92 -9.54 19.70
CA ASP A 56 -4.43 -9.15 21.02
C ASP A 56 -5.55 -8.55 21.91
N ASP A 57 -6.65 -8.06 21.32
CA ASP A 57 -7.78 -7.41 22.02
C ASP A 57 -9.00 -8.35 22.19
N ILE A 58 -8.88 -9.63 21.82
CA ILE A 58 -9.98 -10.60 21.88
C ILE A 58 -9.93 -11.36 23.23
N ASP A 59 -11.12 -11.63 23.80
CA ASP A 59 -11.30 -12.48 24.98
C ASP A 59 -10.67 -13.88 24.77
N GLU A 60 -10.18 -14.48 25.86
CA GLU A 60 -9.50 -15.77 25.86
C GLU A 60 -10.30 -16.85 25.15
N ILE A 61 -11.61 -16.91 25.35
CA ILE A 61 -12.46 -17.96 24.76
C ILE A 61 -12.42 -17.91 23.23
N TYR A 62 -12.48 -16.72 22.65
CA TYR A 62 -12.45 -16.56 21.19
C TYR A 62 -11.04 -16.73 20.63
N ARG A 63 -9.99 -16.42 21.39
CA ARG A 63 -8.60 -16.69 21.01
C ARG A 63 -8.31 -18.19 20.99
N GLU A 64 -8.76 -18.93 22.00
CA GLU A 64 -8.64 -20.39 22.04
C GLU A 64 -9.43 -21.04 20.90
N LEU A 65 -10.66 -20.58 20.65
CA LEU A 65 -11.47 -21.05 19.52
C LEU A 65 -10.79 -20.75 18.18
N ALA A 66 -10.27 -19.54 17.98
CA ALA A 66 -9.54 -19.18 16.77
C ALA A 66 -8.28 -20.04 16.60
N THR A 67 -7.54 -20.32 17.67
CA THR A 67 -6.36 -21.19 17.64
C THR A 67 -6.71 -22.65 17.35
N ALA A 68 -7.87 -23.12 17.81
CA ALA A 68 -8.34 -24.48 17.56
C ALA A 68 -8.90 -24.66 16.12
N VAL A 69 -9.54 -23.63 15.57
CA VAL A 69 -10.21 -23.68 14.26
C VAL A 69 -9.31 -23.19 13.12
N THR A 70 -8.33 -22.32 13.42
CA THR A 70 -7.42 -21.74 12.43
C THR A 70 -5.97 -21.85 12.86
N ASP A 71 -5.06 -21.89 11.89
CA ASP A 71 -3.61 -21.75 12.16
C ASP A 71 -3.29 -20.29 12.51
N TYR A 72 -3.63 -19.92 13.75
CA TYR A 72 -3.48 -18.57 14.28
C TYR A 72 -2.04 -18.03 14.14
N PRO A 73 -0.98 -18.80 14.48
CA PRO A 73 0.41 -18.38 14.25
C PRO A 73 0.71 -18.05 12.79
N HIS A 74 0.24 -18.88 11.85
CA HIS A 74 0.43 -18.64 10.42
C HIS A 74 -0.30 -17.39 9.95
N MET A 75 -1.57 -17.21 10.36
CA MET A 75 -2.36 -16.03 10.02
C MET A 75 -1.71 -14.74 10.55
N ARG A 76 -1.27 -14.74 11.81
CA ARG A 76 -0.56 -13.59 12.42
C ARG A 76 0.70 -13.24 11.65
N LYS A 77 1.49 -14.24 11.25
CA LYS A 77 2.70 -14.04 10.44
C LYS A 77 2.37 -13.42 9.09
N SER A 78 1.33 -13.91 8.42
CA SER A 78 0.88 -13.38 7.12
C SER A 78 0.37 -11.94 7.22
N LEU A 79 -0.42 -11.60 8.25
CA LEU A 79 -0.86 -10.21 8.49
C LEU A 79 0.32 -9.29 8.82
N GLY A 80 1.31 -9.77 9.58
CA GLY A 80 2.56 -9.05 9.81
C GLY A 80 3.34 -8.77 8.51
N ALA A 81 3.35 -9.70 7.57
CA ALA A 81 3.97 -9.52 6.26
C ALA A 81 3.21 -8.48 5.40
N VAL A 82 1.88 -8.45 5.47
CA VAL A 82 1.04 -7.43 4.81
C VAL A 82 1.34 -6.04 5.37
N ASP A 83 1.36 -5.89 6.69
CA ASP A 83 1.69 -4.62 7.35
C ASP A 83 3.12 -4.16 7.02
N TRP A 84 4.10 -5.07 7.02
CA TRP A 84 5.45 -4.75 6.59
C TRP A 84 5.49 -4.27 5.13
N SER A 85 4.75 -4.94 4.23
CA SER A 85 4.68 -4.59 2.82
C SER A 85 4.03 -3.22 2.59
N LYS A 86 2.97 -2.90 3.34
CA LYS A 86 2.32 -1.58 3.34
C LYS A 86 3.32 -0.49 3.73
N ARG A 87 4.00 -0.65 4.87
CA ARG A 87 5.03 0.28 5.35
C ARG A 87 6.17 0.44 4.36
N LYS A 88 6.66 -0.65 3.77
CA LYS A 88 7.74 -0.62 2.77
C LYS A 88 7.33 0.12 1.51
N SER A 89 6.12 -0.14 1.00
CA SER A 89 5.57 0.52 -0.18
C SER A 89 5.39 2.03 0.04
N HIS A 90 4.87 2.40 1.21
CA HIS A 90 4.74 3.79 1.63
C HIS A 90 6.11 4.50 1.66
N HIS A 91 7.13 3.86 2.25
CA HIS A 91 8.48 4.40 2.31
C HIS A 91 9.08 4.62 0.92
N LEU A 92 8.96 3.63 0.02
CA LEU A 92 9.44 3.76 -1.36
C LEU A 92 8.75 4.91 -2.09
N ARG A 93 7.42 5.05 -1.97
CA ARG A 93 6.69 6.19 -2.55
C ARG A 93 7.27 7.53 -2.12
N LEU A 94 7.54 7.71 -0.82
CA LEU A 94 8.10 8.96 -0.30
C LEU A 94 9.52 9.22 -0.83
N GLN A 95 10.36 8.18 -0.89
CA GLN A 95 11.73 8.29 -1.41
C GLN A 95 11.74 8.70 -2.89
N TYR A 96 10.97 8.01 -3.73
CA TYR A 96 10.90 8.30 -5.16
C TYR A 96 10.26 9.66 -5.45
N ARG A 97 9.26 10.08 -4.67
CA ARG A 97 8.69 11.43 -4.79
C ARG A 97 9.72 12.50 -4.47
N ALA A 98 10.49 12.33 -3.40
CA ALA A 98 11.55 13.26 -3.04
C ALA A 98 12.64 13.32 -4.13
N PHE A 99 12.99 12.17 -4.71
CA PHE A 99 13.91 12.08 -5.83
C PHE A 99 13.40 12.84 -7.07
N MET A 100 12.15 12.59 -7.50
CA MET A 100 11.54 13.28 -8.64
C MET A 100 11.51 14.81 -8.45
N ARG A 101 11.14 15.28 -7.25
CA ARG A 101 11.13 16.72 -6.93
C ARG A 101 12.53 17.34 -6.99
N ARG A 102 13.57 16.63 -6.55
CA ARG A 102 14.96 17.09 -6.66
C ARG A 102 15.41 17.16 -8.12
N MET A 103 15.05 16.18 -8.93
CA MET A 103 15.39 16.15 -10.36
C MET A 103 14.69 17.27 -11.14
N SER A 104 13.40 17.50 -10.86
CA SER A 104 12.65 18.62 -11.42
C SER A 104 13.31 19.97 -11.09
N LYS A 105 13.69 20.20 -9.82
CA LYS A 105 14.41 21.44 -9.43
C LYS A 105 15.76 21.62 -10.13
N LYS A 106 16.53 20.54 -10.32
CA LYS A 106 17.80 20.59 -11.06
C LYS A 106 17.58 20.98 -12.52
N GLN A 107 16.58 20.41 -13.19
CA GLN A 107 16.24 20.79 -14.56
C GLN A 107 15.84 22.27 -14.68
N THR A 108 15.06 22.79 -13.72
CA THR A 108 14.72 24.23 -13.69
C THR A 108 15.96 25.12 -13.54
N HIS A 109 17.01 24.66 -12.83
CA HIS A 109 18.23 25.43 -12.63
C HIS A 109 19.17 25.41 -13.84
N PHE A 110 19.23 24.30 -14.59
CA PHE A 110 19.95 24.20 -15.86
C PHE A 110 19.20 24.85 -17.04
N GLY A 111 17.87 25.03 -16.93
CA GLY A 111 16.99 25.53 -17.98
C GLY A 111 16.51 26.98 -17.86
N LYS A 112 17.10 27.83 -16.99
CA LYS A 112 16.95 29.29 -17.16
C LYS A 112 17.38 29.62 -18.60
N THR A 113 16.62 30.14 -19.56
CA THR A 113 15.47 31.07 -19.54
C THR A 113 15.56 32.05 -18.36
N VAL A 114 16.67 32.79 -18.38
CA VAL A 114 16.70 34.15 -17.85
C VAL A 114 15.81 35.00 -18.79
N PRO A 115 15.03 35.98 -18.31
CA PRO A 115 14.45 36.98 -19.21
C PRO A 115 15.51 37.62 -20.12
#